data_AF-A0A1Y2INR6-F1
#
_entry.id   AF-A0A1Y2INR6-F1
#
_cell.length_a   1.000
_cell.length_b   1.000
_cell.length_c   1.000
_cell.angle_alpha   90.00
_cell.angle_beta   90.00
_cell.angle_gamma   90.00
#
_symmetry.space_group_name_H-M   'P 1'
#
loop_
_entity.id
_entity.type
_entity.pdbx_description
1 polymer ?
#
loop_
_entity_poly.entity_id
_entity_poly.type
_entity_poly.pdbx_seq_one_letter_code
_entity_poly.pdbx_strand_id
1 'polypeptide(L)'
;MRLNENGVELAVGTDGSCYKNGERNAQAGAGLYINDTDERNAAVRVPARFKQSNQTAEIAAIILAAQSVDERTRLVIESDSKTTLDALTKQAEVNEDTGYIAVQNGDLLRMAVGNLRARKAHVVFKWVKGHNGHPRNEGADRLAAQGAEKEQPTAQWKMEPPEQLRLSGAKIMSMSQSLAYKEIRQRKGKAVAQRRNTKANIERIVEDVQRVCNYAPSDEAIWRALEGKHVTQECKQFLWKVTHQAFRIGDYWLRDGMPDELKTRAKCRICDKIEDMDHILLECESEERTLAWKLTRNLWTSTGERWIEPNWGVVVGSPCVTFRNQQGQRMSLVEARWTILMTETAYFIWKMRCERVIKLEGARFAEQEVKRRWRSTINGRLRMDRWVTSRKQTKRSLSPSELEGVWKPLLASADELPMDWTRNVGVLVGMRHDA
;
A
#
# COMPACT_ATOMS: atom_id res chain seq x y z
N MET A 1 46.78 16.51 -11.23
CA MET A 1 46.25 17.75 -11.82
C MET A 1 45.76 18.61 -10.65
N ARG A 2 46.51 19.66 -10.29
CA ARG A 2 46.29 20.48 -9.07
C ARG A 2 45.12 21.46 -9.32
N LEU A 3 44.22 21.54 -8.34
CA LEU A 3 43.11 22.51 -8.30
C LEU A 3 43.68 23.93 -8.17
N ASN A 4 43.12 24.90 -8.87
CA ASN A 4 43.48 26.31 -8.72
C ASN A 4 42.93 26.85 -7.38
N GLU A 5 43.75 27.62 -6.67
CA GLU A 5 43.57 28.04 -5.26
C GLU A 5 42.37 28.99 -4.99
N ASN A 6 41.56 29.33 -5.99
CA ASN A 6 40.33 30.13 -5.84
C ASN A 6 39.05 29.38 -6.27
N GLY A 7 39.08 28.04 -6.34
CA GLY A 7 37.95 27.24 -6.82
C GLY A 7 36.65 27.49 -6.04
N VAL A 8 35.72 28.22 -6.64
CA VAL A 8 34.41 28.55 -6.06
C VAL A 8 33.69 27.26 -5.70
N GLU A 9 33.59 27.01 -4.40
CA GLU A 9 32.74 25.98 -3.81
C GLU A 9 31.41 26.62 -3.45
N LEU A 10 30.31 25.98 -3.84
CA LEU A 10 28.97 26.41 -3.50
C LEU A 10 28.24 25.31 -2.76
N ALA A 11 27.86 25.60 -1.52
CA ALA A 11 27.02 24.74 -0.71
C ALA A 11 25.55 25.09 -0.89
N VAL A 12 24.73 24.08 -1.16
CA VAL A 12 23.28 24.18 -1.35
C VAL A 12 22.57 23.14 -0.49
N GLY A 13 21.39 23.48 0.01
CA GLY A 13 20.46 22.55 0.63
C GLY A 13 19.46 22.01 -0.40
N THR A 14 19.16 20.73 -0.30
CA THR A 14 18.12 20.07 -1.11
C THR A 14 17.20 19.24 -0.23
N ASP A 15 15.91 19.37 -0.46
CA ASP A 15 14.89 18.60 0.28
C ASP A 15 13.68 18.27 -0.60
N GLY A 16 12.92 17.26 -0.18
CA GLY A 16 11.72 16.80 -0.86
C GLY A 16 10.55 16.61 0.11
N SER A 17 9.43 17.27 -0.18
CA SER A 17 8.20 17.17 0.60
C SER A 17 7.09 16.54 -0.23
N CYS A 18 6.17 15.82 0.41
CA CYS A 18 4.97 15.30 -0.24
C CYS A 18 3.76 15.36 0.69
N TYR A 19 2.75 16.12 0.29
CA TYR A 19 1.44 16.05 0.91
C TYR A 19 0.76 14.74 0.57
N LYS A 20 0.05 14.17 1.55
CA LYS A 20 -0.74 12.93 1.41
C LYS A 20 0.06 11.78 0.79
N ASN A 21 1.33 11.64 1.19
CA ASN A 21 2.25 10.65 0.63
C ASN A 21 1.66 9.21 0.72
N GLY A 22 1.57 8.53 -0.43
CA GLY A 22 0.99 7.19 -0.55
C GLY A 22 -0.49 7.17 -1.00
N GLU A 23 -1.15 8.32 -1.04
CA GLU A 23 -2.52 8.49 -1.53
C GLU A 23 -2.58 8.80 -3.03
N ARG A 24 -3.76 8.67 -3.65
CA ARG A 24 -3.95 9.03 -5.07
C ARG A 24 -3.79 10.53 -5.34
N ASN A 25 -4.12 11.36 -4.37
CA ASN A 25 -4.00 12.82 -4.43
C ASN A 25 -2.68 13.31 -3.84
N ALA A 26 -1.68 12.45 -3.70
CA ALA A 26 -0.35 12.82 -3.23
C ALA A 26 0.25 13.92 -4.11
N GLN A 27 0.92 14.88 -3.48
CA GLN A 27 1.51 16.03 -4.15
C GLN A 27 2.92 16.25 -3.67
N ALA A 28 3.91 16.05 -4.55
CA ALA A 28 5.32 16.09 -4.19
C ALA A 28 6.01 17.36 -4.72
N GLY A 29 6.85 17.98 -3.91
CA GLY A 29 7.58 19.19 -4.21
C GLY A 29 9.05 19.09 -3.83
N ALA A 30 9.92 19.61 -4.69
CA ALA A 30 11.37 19.65 -4.51
C ALA A 30 11.83 21.08 -4.21
N GLY A 31 12.73 21.21 -3.23
CA GLY A 31 13.31 22.47 -2.79
C GLY A 31 14.82 22.51 -3.04
N LEU A 32 15.30 23.61 -3.62
CA LEU A 32 16.71 23.97 -3.70
C LEU A 32 16.92 25.29 -2.99
N TYR A 33 17.81 25.33 -2.00
CA TYR A 33 18.11 26.52 -1.24
C TYR A 33 19.61 26.79 -1.14
N ILE A 34 20.04 28.03 -1.31
CA ILE A 34 21.46 28.42 -1.24
C ILE A 34 21.69 29.36 -0.06
N ASN A 35 21.00 30.51 -0.07
CA ASN A 35 20.91 31.51 0.99
C ASN A 35 19.66 32.38 0.75
N ASP A 36 19.27 33.25 1.68
CA ASP A 36 17.98 33.96 1.63
C ASP A 36 17.79 34.89 0.41
N THR A 37 18.88 35.34 -0.24
CA THR A 37 18.83 36.32 -1.33
C THR A 37 19.22 35.75 -2.70
N ASP A 38 19.55 34.46 -2.78
CA ASP A 38 19.98 33.83 -4.03
C ASP A 38 18.78 33.56 -4.95
N GLU A 39 18.80 34.18 -6.14
CA GLU A 39 17.73 34.05 -7.15
C GLU A 39 17.58 32.61 -7.68
N ARG A 40 18.59 31.74 -7.49
CA ARG A 40 18.53 30.33 -7.89
C ARG A 40 17.78 29.45 -6.91
N ASN A 41 17.36 29.99 -5.76
CA ASN A 41 16.44 29.29 -4.86
C ASN A 41 15.18 28.90 -5.62
N ALA A 42 14.76 27.66 -5.46
CA ALA A 42 13.67 27.12 -6.25
C ALA A 42 12.78 26.19 -5.45
N ALA A 43 11.48 26.47 -5.51
CA ALA A 43 10.39 25.62 -5.05
C ALA A 43 9.69 25.06 -6.31
N VAL A 44 9.67 23.74 -6.48
CA VAL A 44 9.15 23.16 -7.73
C VAL A 44 8.25 21.96 -7.47
N ARG A 45 7.13 21.91 -8.19
CA ARG A 45 6.24 20.76 -8.21
C ARG A 45 6.82 19.61 -9.03
N VAL A 46 6.90 18.41 -8.45
CA VAL A 46 7.30 17.20 -9.15
C VAL A 46 6.25 16.84 -10.19
N PRO A 47 6.60 16.65 -11.47
CA PRO A 47 5.63 16.34 -12.52
C PRO A 47 4.80 15.09 -12.26
N ALA A 48 3.50 15.16 -12.58
CA ALA A 48 2.52 14.11 -12.32
C ALA A 48 2.83 12.76 -13.00
N ARG A 49 3.68 12.75 -14.03
CA ARG A 49 4.17 11.51 -14.67
C ARG A 49 5.03 10.65 -13.75
N PHE A 50 5.63 11.26 -12.73
CA PHE A 50 6.37 10.56 -11.69
C PHE A 50 5.49 10.31 -10.47
N LYS A 51 5.76 9.20 -9.79
CA LYS A 51 5.12 8.88 -8.51
C LYS A 51 5.31 10.04 -7.54
N GLN A 52 4.22 10.56 -7.00
CA GLN A 52 4.28 11.65 -6.02
C GLN A 52 4.62 11.04 -4.65
N SER A 53 5.85 11.22 -4.19
CA SER A 53 6.34 10.74 -2.89
C SER A 53 7.53 11.58 -2.40
N ASN A 54 7.81 11.56 -1.09
CA ASN A 54 8.98 12.25 -0.52
C ASN A 54 10.27 11.86 -1.25
N GLN A 55 10.52 10.56 -1.39
CA GLN A 55 11.74 10.07 -2.04
C GLN A 55 11.86 10.53 -3.51
N THR A 56 10.74 10.63 -4.24
CA THR A 56 10.75 11.16 -5.61
C THR A 56 11.12 12.64 -5.61
N ALA A 57 10.59 13.42 -4.66
CA ALA A 57 10.91 14.82 -4.51
C ALA A 57 12.38 15.07 -4.11
N GLU A 58 12.93 14.26 -3.20
CA GLU A 58 14.33 14.35 -2.78
C GLU A 58 15.30 14.14 -3.96
N ILE A 59 15.06 13.12 -4.79
CA ILE A 59 15.88 12.87 -5.99
C ILE A 59 15.72 14.03 -6.99
N ALA A 60 14.49 14.56 -7.15
CA ALA A 60 14.23 15.70 -8.03
C ALA A 60 14.95 16.97 -7.56
N ALA A 61 15.05 17.21 -6.25
CA ALA A 61 15.78 18.33 -5.67
C ALA A 61 17.29 18.26 -5.98
N ILE A 62 17.87 17.07 -5.98
CA ILE A 62 19.28 16.85 -6.37
C ILE A 62 19.49 17.12 -7.86
N ILE A 63 18.56 16.70 -8.72
CA ILE A 63 18.60 17.02 -10.16
C ILE A 63 18.56 18.54 -10.35
N LEU A 64 17.66 19.21 -9.64
CA LEU A 64 17.52 20.67 -9.67
C LEU A 64 18.82 21.36 -9.25
N ALA A 65 19.44 20.94 -8.15
CA ALA A 65 20.74 21.45 -7.71
C ALA A 65 21.83 21.28 -8.78
N ALA A 66 21.91 20.09 -9.38
CA ALA A 66 22.91 19.77 -10.39
C ALA A 66 22.76 20.62 -11.67
N GLN A 67 21.53 21.03 -11.99
CA GLN A 67 21.20 21.83 -13.18
C GLN A 67 21.26 23.34 -12.94
N SER A 68 20.93 23.82 -11.74
CA SER A 68 20.87 25.25 -11.41
C SER A 68 22.23 25.87 -11.09
N VAL A 69 23.21 25.07 -10.67
CA VAL A 69 24.56 25.53 -10.35
C VAL A 69 25.48 25.34 -11.55
N ASP A 70 26.30 26.35 -11.85
CA ASP A 70 27.29 26.31 -12.94
C ASP A 70 28.10 25.00 -12.93
N GLU A 71 28.29 24.41 -14.10
CA GLU A 71 28.89 23.07 -14.28
C GLU A 71 30.36 23.00 -13.84
N ARG A 72 31.06 24.15 -13.74
CA ARG A 72 32.47 24.26 -13.34
C ARG A 72 32.65 24.64 -11.86
N THR A 73 31.56 24.96 -11.15
CA THR A 73 31.57 25.21 -9.71
C THR A 73 31.57 23.89 -8.95
N ARG A 74 32.43 23.77 -7.92
CA ARG A 74 32.40 22.62 -7.01
C ARG A 74 31.12 22.70 -6.18
N LEU A 75 30.27 21.68 -6.28
CA LEU A 75 28.95 21.68 -5.68
C LEU A 75 28.94 20.82 -4.41
N VAL A 76 28.53 21.40 -3.28
CA VAL A 76 28.28 20.67 -2.04
C VAL A 76 26.78 20.60 -1.80
N ILE A 77 26.20 19.40 -1.83
CA ILE A 77 24.77 19.17 -1.60
C ILE A 77 24.55 18.70 -0.17
N GLU A 78 23.88 19.51 0.63
CA GLU A 78 23.40 19.19 1.98
C GLU A 78 21.97 18.62 1.90
N SER A 79 21.79 17.39 2.37
CA SER A 79 20.48 16.71 2.40
C SER A 79 20.39 15.76 3.58
N ASP A 80 19.20 15.61 4.15
CA ASP A 80 18.92 14.65 5.20
C ASP A 80 18.46 13.27 4.70
N SER A 81 18.17 13.15 3.39
CA SER A 81 17.78 11.90 2.76
C SER A 81 18.93 10.92 2.57
N LYS A 82 19.26 10.20 3.64
CA LYS A 82 20.29 9.15 3.61
C LYS A 82 20.02 8.10 2.55
N THR A 83 18.75 7.73 2.33
CA THR A 83 18.38 6.72 1.32
C THR A 83 18.68 7.20 -0.09
N THR A 84 18.38 8.46 -0.41
CA THR A 84 18.68 9.04 -1.72
C THR A 84 20.19 9.18 -1.92
N LEU A 85 20.91 9.64 -0.90
CA LEU A 85 22.38 9.74 -0.95
C LEU A 85 23.05 8.37 -1.13
N ASP A 86 22.62 7.35 -0.40
CA ASP A 86 23.15 5.98 -0.55
C ASP A 86 22.83 5.40 -1.95
N ALA A 87 21.67 5.71 -2.52
CA ALA A 87 21.28 5.27 -3.86
C ALA A 87 22.15 5.89 -4.97
N LEU A 88 22.55 7.16 -4.80
CA LEU A 88 23.39 7.91 -5.75
C LEU A 88 24.90 7.68 -5.57
N THR A 89 25.31 7.05 -4.46
CA THR A 89 26.72 6.81 -4.14
C THR A 89 27.00 5.31 -4.03
N LYS A 90 26.70 4.71 -2.89
CA LYS A 90 27.04 3.32 -2.54
C LYS A 90 26.39 2.28 -3.45
N GLN A 91 25.18 2.57 -3.92
CA GLN A 91 24.41 1.64 -4.75
C GLN A 91 24.44 2.01 -6.23
N ALA A 92 25.07 3.12 -6.61
CA ALA A 92 25.03 3.63 -7.98
C ALA A 92 25.55 2.59 -8.97
N GLU A 93 26.72 2.02 -8.72
CA GLU A 93 27.32 1.01 -9.61
C GLU A 93 26.42 -0.21 -9.79
N VAL A 94 25.90 -0.79 -8.70
CA VAL A 94 25.00 -1.95 -8.77
C VAL A 94 23.70 -1.61 -9.50
N ASN A 95 23.16 -0.41 -9.27
CA ASN A 95 21.94 0.06 -9.94
C ASN A 95 22.18 0.23 -11.45
N GLU A 96 23.33 0.77 -11.87
CA GLU A 96 23.68 0.90 -13.28
C GLU A 96 23.91 -0.46 -13.94
N ASP A 97 24.63 -1.35 -13.27
CA ASP A 97 24.91 -2.71 -13.72
C ASP A 97 23.63 -3.51 -13.95
N THR A 98 22.64 -3.32 -13.07
CA THR A 98 21.31 -3.95 -13.18
C THR A 98 20.34 -3.12 -14.03
N GLY A 99 20.80 -2.03 -14.67
CA GLY A 99 20.00 -1.19 -15.55
C GLY A 99 18.84 -0.48 -14.83
N TYR A 100 18.92 -0.31 -13.52
CA TYR A 100 17.87 0.19 -12.63
C TYR A 100 16.58 -0.66 -12.64
N ILE A 101 16.66 -1.90 -13.15
CA ILE A 101 15.51 -2.79 -13.20
C ILE A 101 15.07 -3.12 -11.78
N ALA A 102 13.78 -2.94 -11.51
CA ALA A 102 13.17 -3.15 -10.20
C ALA A 102 13.76 -2.28 -9.06
N VAL A 103 14.44 -1.18 -9.39
CA VAL A 103 14.84 -0.14 -8.44
C VAL A 103 13.70 0.87 -8.32
N GLN A 104 13.29 1.17 -7.09
CA GLN A 104 12.28 2.19 -6.83
C GLN A 104 12.81 3.56 -7.29
N ASN A 105 11.99 4.31 -8.03
CA ASN A 105 12.40 5.56 -8.68
C ASN A 105 13.63 5.41 -9.60
N GLY A 106 13.85 4.21 -10.18
CA GLY A 106 15.02 3.90 -11.00
C GLY A 106 15.25 4.85 -12.16
N ASP A 107 14.19 5.22 -12.89
CA ASP A 107 14.28 6.19 -13.99
C ASP A 107 14.81 7.56 -13.51
N LEU A 108 14.32 8.02 -12.36
CA LEU A 108 14.71 9.31 -11.77
C LEU A 108 16.13 9.27 -11.19
N LEU A 109 16.53 8.15 -10.56
CA LEU A 109 17.90 7.94 -10.10
C LEU A 109 18.90 7.94 -11.27
N ARG A 110 18.55 7.28 -12.38
CA ARG A 110 19.34 7.28 -13.60
C ARG A 110 19.53 8.70 -14.13
N MET A 111 18.47 9.51 -14.14
CA MET A 111 18.54 10.92 -14.52
C MET A 111 19.44 11.73 -13.58
N ALA A 112 19.33 11.52 -12.27
CA ALA A 112 20.17 12.19 -11.27
C ALA A 112 21.66 11.87 -11.46
N VAL A 113 22.02 10.59 -11.59
CA VAL A 113 23.42 10.18 -11.83
C VAL A 113 23.95 10.79 -13.13
N GLY A 114 23.17 10.78 -14.21
CA GLY A 114 23.57 11.39 -15.47
C GLY A 114 23.80 12.90 -15.37
N ASN A 115 22.92 13.64 -14.68
CA ASN A 115 23.10 15.09 -14.46
C ASN A 115 24.31 15.40 -13.58
N LEU A 116 24.54 14.61 -12.53
CA LEU A 116 25.70 14.77 -11.65
C LEU A 116 27.01 14.52 -12.41
N ARG A 117 27.06 13.50 -13.27
CA ARG A 117 28.23 13.17 -14.10
C ARG A 117 28.47 14.12 -15.27
N ALA A 118 27.44 14.82 -15.73
CA ALA A 118 27.57 15.82 -16.79
C ALA A 118 28.33 17.07 -16.34
N ARG A 119 28.44 17.30 -15.02
CA ARG A 119 29.17 18.44 -14.45
C ARG A 119 30.67 18.29 -14.67
N LYS A 120 31.36 19.41 -14.87
CA LYS A 120 32.82 19.48 -15.09
C LYS A 120 33.60 19.55 -13.77
N ALA A 121 32.96 20.01 -12.70
CA ALA A 121 33.52 20.04 -11.36
C ALA A 121 32.90 18.99 -10.43
N HIS A 122 33.62 18.68 -9.36
CA HIS A 122 33.21 17.68 -8.39
C HIS A 122 31.91 18.05 -7.67
N VAL A 123 31.09 17.03 -7.39
CA VAL A 123 29.94 17.10 -6.49
C VAL A 123 30.28 16.34 -5.21
N VAL A 124 30.00 16.95 -4.07
CA VAL A 124 30.17 16.36 -2.74
C VAL A 124 28.80 16.29 -2.07
N PHE A 125 28.44 15.12 -1.55
CA PHE A 125 27.26 14.97 -0.72
C PHE A 125 27.63 15.08 0.76
N LYS A 126 26.88 15.90 1.48
CA LYS A 126 26.99 16.04 2.93
C LYS A 126 25.66 15.69 3.55
N TRP A 127 25.61 14.54 4.23
CA TRP A 127 24.43 14.17 4.99
C TRP A 127 24.32 15.06 6.23
N VAL A 128 23.14 15.63 6.44
CA VAL A 128 22.81 16.41 7.63
C VAL A 128 21.64 15.75 8.35
N LYS A 129 21.49 16.03 9.64
CA LYS A 129 20.35 15.54 10.40
C LYS A 129 19.15 16.45 10.13
N GLY A 130 18.02 15.88 9.68
CA GLY A 130 16.78 16.61 9.46
C GLY A 130 16.27 17.29 10.74
N HIS A 131 15.61 18.45 10.56
CA HIS A 131 15.00 19.27 11.62
C HIS A 131 15.91 19.57 12.83
N ASN A 132 17.19 19.87 12.58
CA ASN A 132 18.20 20.07 13.61
C ASN A 132 18.90 21.43 13.55
N GLY A 133 18.24 22.48 13.03
CA GLY A 133 18.81 23.83 13.01
C GLY A 133 19.77 24.11 11.85
N HIS A 134 19.79 23.28 10.80
CA HIS A 134 20.68 23.49 9.65
C HIS A 134 20.03 24.47 8.65
N PRO A 135 20.53 25.71 8.52
CA PRO A 135 19.80 26.76 7.80
C PRO A 135 19.48 26.42 6.35
N ARG A 136 20.40 25.73 5.64
CA ARG A 136 20.16 25.33 4.25
C ARG A 136 19.16 24.20 4.10
N ASN A 137 19.16 23.24 5.02
CA ASN A 137 18.18 22.15 5.00
C ASN A 137 16.79 22.69 5.32
N GLU A 138 16.67 23.58 6.31
CA GLU A 138 15.40 24.20 6.68
C GLU A 138 14.85 25.13 5.59
N GLY A 139 15.73 25.88 4.91
CA GLY A 139 15.36 26.65 3.72
C GLY A 139 14.87 25.74 2.59
N ALA A 140 15.56 24.61 2.36
CA ALA A 140 15.16 23.65 1.34
C ALA A 140 13.84 22.95 1.67
N ASP A 141 13.61 22.53 2.92
CA ASP A 141 12.35 21.95 3.42
C ASP A 141 11.17 22.90 3.16
N ARG A 142 11.34 24.19 3.51
CA ARG A 142 10.33 25.23 3.27
C ARG A 142 10.01 25.39 1.78
N LEU A 143 11.04 25.42 0.92
CA LEU A 143 10.85 25.50 -0.53
C LEU A 143 10.24 24.21 -1.12
N ALA A 144 10.56 23.05 -0.56
CA ALA A 144 9.98 21.77 -0.96
C ALA A 144 8.49 21.71 -0.64
N ALA A 145 8.09 22.16 0.56
CA ALA A 145 6.69 22.30 0.95
C ALA A 145 5.95 23.26 0.02
N GLN A 146 6.48 24.46 -0.24
CA GLN A 146 5.92 25.39 -1.22
C GLN A 146 5.80 24.77 -2.62
N GLY A 147 6.80 23.98 -3.04
CA GLY A 147 6.77 23.26 -4.31
C GLY A 147 5.64 22.24 -4.40
N ALA A 148 5.30 21.60 -3.27
CA ALA A 148 4.23 20.60 -3.20
C ALA A 148 2.83 21.25 -3.30
N GLU A 149 2.68 22.50 -2.85
CA GLU A 149 1.42 23.26 -2.92
C GLU A 149 1.09 23.77 -4.34
N LYS A 150 2.10 23.89 -5.20
CA LYS A 150 1.89 24.38 -6.58
C LYS A 150 1.02 23.41 -7.38
N GLU A 151 0.05 23.95 -8.13
CA GLU A 151 -0.87 23.17 -8.97
C GLU A 151 -0.16 22.52 -10.17
N GLN A 152 0.79 23.23 -10.77
CA GLN A 152 1.52 22.77 -11.94
C GLN A 152 3.04 22.78 -11.74
N PRO A 153 3.78 21.90 -12.45
CA PRO A 153 5.24 21.99 -12.53
C PRO A 153 5.68 23.36 -13.04
N THR A 154 6.32 24.16 -12.16
CA THR A 154 6.79 25.51 -12.52
C THR A 154 8.09 25.51 -13.32
N ALA A 155 8.81 24.39 -13.39
CA ALA A 155 10.11 24.35 -14.03
C ALA A 155 10.12 23.49 -15.30
N GLN A 156 10.71 24.04 -16.37
CA GLN A 156 11.17 23.26 -17.52
C GLN A 156 12.45 22.50 -17.13
N TRP A 157 12.31 21.48 -16.28
CA TRP A 157 13.43 20.58 -15.98
C TRP A 157 13.84 19.85 -17.26
N LYS A 158 15.14 19.89 -17.60
CA LYS A 158 15.68 18.99 -18.62
C LYS A 158 15.80 17.61 -17.99
N MET A 159 14.72 16.84 -18.08
CA MET A 159 14.60 15.54 -17.44
C MET A 159 15.36 14.41 -18.15
N GLU A 160 16.22 14.74 -19.10
CA GLU A 160 16.99 13.74 -19.81
C GLU A 160 18.48 14.04 -19.62
N PRO A 161 19.29 13.07 -19.16
CA PRO A 161 20.73 13.26 -19.14
C PRO A 161 21.27 13.37 -20.58
N PRO A 162 22.48 13.94 -20.76
CA PRO A 162 23.16 13.94 -22.05
C PRO A 162 23.18 12.54 -22.66
N GLU A 163 23.04 12.46 -23.99
CA GLU A 163 22.90 11.19 -24.70
C GLU A 163 24.05 10.21 -24.43
N GLN A 164 25.26 10.74 -24.27
CA GLN A 164 26.47 9.97 -23.96
C GLN A 164 26.44 9.30 -22.57
N LEU A 165 25.60 9.80 -21.66
CA LEU A 165 25.44 9.30 -20.30
C LEU A 165 24.15 8.47 -20.15
N ARG A 166 23.41 8.23 -21.23
CA ARG A 166 22.21 7.38 -21.20
C ARG A 166 22.62 5.91 -21.21
N LEU A 167 22.29 5.21 -20.14
CA LEU A 167 22.40 3.76 -20.07
C LEU A 167 21.39 3.10 -21.00
N SER A 168 21.87 2.23 -21.89
CA SER A 168 21.05 1.47 -22.84
C SER A 168 20.32 0.28 -22.21
N GLY A 169 20.75 -0.17 -21.02
CA GLY A 169 20.14 -1.28 -20.29
C GLY A 169 21.04 -1.81 -19.18
N ALA A 170 20.69 -2.99 -18.66
CA ALA A 170 21.51 -3.72 -17.71
C ALA A 170 22.70 -4.41 -18.40
N LYS A 171 23.84 -4.52 -17.71
CA LYS A 171 24.99 -5.31 -18.17
C LYS A 171 24.59 -6.79 -18.25
N ILE A 172 24.98 -7.46 -19.35
CA ILE A 172 24.67 -8.88 -19.57
C ILE A 172 25.22 -9.73 -18.41
N MET A 173 26.43 -9.45 -17.93
CA MET A 173 27.06 -10.18 -16.83
C MET A 173 26.30 -10.05 -15.50
N SER A 174 25.54 -8.97 -15.32
CA SER A 174 24.75 -8.69 -14.11
C SER A 174 23.29 -9.15 -14.24
N MET A 175 22.91 -9.71 -15.40
CA MET A 175 21.55 -10.14 -15.68
C MET A 175 21.27 -11.53 -15.07
N SER A 176 20.46 -11.56 -14.00
CA SER A 176 19.90 -12.82 -13.50
C SER A 176 18.57 -13.16 -14.16
N GLN A 177 18.17 -14.44 -14.13
CA GLN A 177 16.83 -14.87 -14.60
C GLN A 177 15.70 -14.09 -13.90
N SER A 178 15.83 -13.84 -12.60
CA SER A 178 14.86 -13.05 -11.83
C SER A 178 14.76 -11.60 -12.32
N LEU A 179 15.91 -10.98 -12.62
CA LEU A 179 15.97 -9.61 -13.14
C LEU A 179 15.36 -9.53 -14.54
N ALA A 180 15.75 -10.45 -15.42
CA ALA A 180 15.20 -10.56 -16.78
C ALA A 180 13.68 -10.77 -16.76
N TYR A 181 13.18 -11.65 -15.89
CA TYR A 181 11.75 -11.88 -15.72
C TYR A 181 11.00 -10.60 -15.28
N LYS A 182 11.56 -9.85 -14.32
CA LYS A 182 10.98 -8.57 -13.88
C LYS A 182 10.90 -7.56 -15.01
N GLU A 183 11.97 -7.42 -15.79
CA GLU A 183 12.01 -6.51 -16.95
C GLU A 183 11.00 -6.90 -18.04
N ILE A 184 10.96 -8.19 -18.41
CA ILE A 184 9.97 -8.70 -19.37
C ILE A 184 8.55 -8.44 -18.88
N ARG A 185 8.28 -8.69 -17.59
CA ARG A 185 6.97 -8.43 -17.00
C ARG A 185 6.62 -6.94 -17.01
N GLN A 186 7.56 -6.04 -16.72
CA GLN A 186 7.34 -4.60 -16.80
C GLN A 186 7.04 -4.16 -18.24
N ARG A 187 7.83 -4.60 -19.21
CA ARG A 187 7.61 -4.29 -20.65
C ARG A 187 6.28 -4.82 -21.15
N LYS A 188 5.99 -6.10 -20.92
CA LYS A 188 4.69 -6.69 -21.29
C LYS A 188 3.56 -5.98 -20.56
N GLY A 189 3.72 -5.68 -19.27
CA GLY A 189 2.75 -4.95 -18.46
C GLY A 189 2.37 -3.59 -19.05
N LYS A 190 3.32 -2.83 -19.61
CA LYS A 190 3.04 -1.56 -20.31
C LYS A 190 2.17 -1.74 -21.56
N ALA A 191 2.22 -2.91 -22.20
CA ALA A 191 1.42 -3.23 -23.38
C ALA A 191 0.06 -3.85 -23.04
N VAL A 192 -0.15 -4.34 -21.82
CA VAL A 192 -1.43 -4.95 -21.42
C VAL A 192 -2.43 -3.87 -21.01
N ALA A 193 -3.56 -3.80 -21.72
CA ALA A 193 -4.67 -2.95 -21.33
C ALA A 193 -5.19 -3.33 -19.94
N GLN A 194 -5.46 -2.32 -19.10
CA GLN A 194 -6.06 -2.56 -17.79
C GLN A 194 -7.45 -3.18 -17.96
N ARG A 195 -7.74 -4.22 -17.17
CA ARG A 195 -9.06 -4.86 -17.16
C ARG A 195 -10.09 -3.87 -16.62
N ARG A 196 -11.10 -3.55 -17.44
CA ARG A 196 -12.17 -2.59 -17.11
C ARG A 196 -12.81 -2.89 -15.74
N ASN A 197 -13.15 -4.15 -15.48
CA ASN A 197 -13.83 -4.54 -14.25
C ASN A 197 -12.93 -4.42 -13.02
N THR A 198 -11.65 -4.78 -13.14
CA THR A 198 -10.66 -4.59 -12.07
C THR A 198 -10.49 -3.11 -11.74
N LYS A 199 -10.39 -2.25 -12.76
CA LYS A 199 -10.29 -0.80 -12.57
C LYS A 199 -11.53 -0.24 -11.86
N ALA A 200 -12.73 -0.63 -12.31
CA ALA A 200 -13.99 -0.20 -11.69
C ALA A 200 -14.07 -0.64 -10.21
N ASN A 201 -13.70 -1.89 -9.90
CA ASN A 201 -13.72 -2.37 -8.52
C ASN A 201 -12.68 -1.67 -7.62
N ILE A 202 -11.50 -1.35 -8.15
CA ILE A 202 -10.50 -0.56 -7.42
C ILE A 202 -11.03 0.86 -7.17
N GLU A 203 -11.72 1.47 -8.13
CA GLU A 203 -12.36 2.78 -7.94
C GLU A 203 -13.39 2.75 -6.80
N ARG A 204 -14.27 1.72 -6.78
CA ARG A 204 -15.24 1.52 -5.70
C ARG A 204 -14.56 1.42 -4.32
N ILE A 205 -13.44 0.68 -4.23
CA ILE A 205 -12.66 0.60 -2.99
C ILE A 205 -12.18 1.98 -2.56
N VAL A 206 -11.63 2.77 -3.48
CA VAL A 206 -11.12 4.11 -3.17
C VAL A 206 -12.24 5.05 -2.74
N GLU A 207 -13.35 5.08 -3.46
CA GLU A 207 -14.51 5.93 -3.14
C GLU A 207 -15.08 5.61 -1.76
N ASP A 208 -15.32 4.33 -1.48
CA ASP A 208 -15.88 3.90 -0.20
C ASP A 208 -14.90 4.15 0.96
N VAL A 209 -13.60 3.84 0.80
CA VAL A 209 -12.58 4.12 1.82
C VAL A 209 -12.41 5.62 2.04
N GLN A 210 -12.38 6.44 0.99
CA GLN A 210 -12.33 7.90 1.10
C GLN A 210 -13.53 8.42 1.87
N ARG A 211 -14.73 7.88 1.60
CA ARG A 211 -15.96 8.29 2.29
C ARG A 211 -15.90 7.99 3.79
N VAL A 212 -15.37 6.82 4.18
CA VAL A 212 -15.37 6.41 5.60
C VAL A 212 -14.15 6.89 6.39
N CYS A 213 -12.99 7.02 5.75
CA CYS A 213 -11.70 7.28 6.39
C CYS A 213 -11.10 8.65 6.05
N ASN A 214 -11.71 9.42 5.15
CA ASN A 214 -11.23 10.71 4.68
C ASN A 214 -9.81 10.68 4.06
N TYR A 215 -9.45 9.58 3.40
CA TYR A 215 -8.19 9.46 2.65
C TYR A 215 -8.35 8.51 1.46
N ALA A 216 -7.60 8.73 0.38
CA ALA A 216 -7.76 8.01 -0.88
C ALA A 216 -6.58 7.07 -1.13
N PRO A 217 -6.67 5.76 -0.82
CA PRO A 217 -5.55 4.85 -1.02
C PRO A 217 -5.19 4.75 -2.50
N SER A 218 -3.89 4.76 -2.81
CA SER A 218 -3.42 4.46 -4.17
C SER A 218 -3.70 3.00 -4.56
N ASP A 219 -3.83 2.73 -5.86
CA ASP A 219 -4.04 1.37 -6.38
C ASP A 219 -2.95 0.41 -5.89
N GLU A 220 -1.69 0.88 -5.87
CA GLU A 220 -0.55 0.12 -5.34
C GLU A 220 -0.71 -0.16 -3.84
N ALA A 221 -1.18 0.82 -3.05
CA ALA A 221 -1.44 0.64 -1.63
C ALA A 221 -2.52 -0.42 -1.37
N ILE A 222 -3.59 -0.44 -2.16
CA ILE A 222 -4.66 -1.47 -2.06
C ILE A 222 -4.08 -2.87 -2.27
N TRP A 223 -3.35 -3.07 -3.37
CA TRP A 223 -2.75 -4.38 -3.66
C TRP A 223 -1.72 -4.81 -2.60
N ARG A 224 -0.91 -3.86 -2.11
CA ARG A 224 0.05 -4.14 -1.03
C ARG A 224 -0.64 -4.48 0.29
N ALA A 225 -1.72 -3.79 0.63
CA ALA A 225 -2.44 -4.00 1.88
C ALA A 225 -3.12 -5.38 1.90
N LEU A 226 -3.65 -5.84 0.75
CA LEU A 226 -4.14 -7.22 0.59
C LEU A 226 -3.06 -8.27 0.87
N GLU A 227 -1.79 -7.97 0.55
CA GLU A 227 -0.65 -8.87 0.85
C GLU A 227 -0.18 -8.83 2.31
N GLY A 228 -0.82 -8.02 3.16
CA GLY A 228 -0.49 -7.88 4.58
C GLY A 228 -0.61 -9.16 5.40
N LYS A 229 0.05 -9.17 6.57
CA LYS A 229 0.06 -10.33 7.51
C LYS A 229 -1.29 -10.60 8.18
N HIS A 230 -2.19 -9.62 8.19
CA HIS A 230 -3.52 -9.74 8.79
C HIS A 230 -4.53 -10.44 7.85
N VAL A 231 -4.20 -10.66 6.59
CA VAL A 231 -5.04 -11.37 5.62
C VAL A 231 -4.49 -12.79 5.40
N THR A 232 -5.31 -13.83 5.64
CA THR A 232 -4.92 -15.23 5.36
C THR A 232 -4.74 -15.48 3.87
N GLN A 233 -3.97 -16.51 3.51
CA GLN A 233 -3.69 -16.82 2.10
C GLN A 233 -4.96 -17.10 1.29
N GLU A 234 -5.94 -17.76 1.92
CA GLU A 234 -7.25 -18.06 1.36
C GLU A 234 -8.04 -16.77 1.12
N CYS A 235 -8.07 -15.86 2.11
CA CYS A 235 -8.71 -14.56 1.98
C CYS A 235 -8.04 -13.70 0.90
N LYS A 236 -6.70 -13.73 0.78
CA LYS A 236 -5.99 -13.03 -0.30
C LYS A 236 -6.43 -13.50 -1.68
N GLN A 237 -6.48 -14.80 -1.90
CA GLN A 237 -6.93 -15.37 -3.17
C GLN A 237 -8.40 -15.04 -3.44
N PHE A 238 -9.25 -15.12 -2.41
CA PHE A 238 -10.66 -14.76 -2.50
C PHE A 238 -10.82 -13.29 -2.91
N LEU A 239 -10.26 -12.36 -2.16
CA LEU A 239 -10.36 -10.92 -2.42
C LEU A 239 -9.75 -10.55 -3.78
N TRP A 240 -8.61 -11.15 -4.15
CA TRP A 240 -8.04 -10.95 -5.47
C TRP A 240 -9.01 -11.38 -6.57
N LYS A 241 -9.66 -12.55 -6.45
CA LYS A 241 -10.65 -13.04 -7.41
C LYS A 241 -11.91 -12.17 -7.43
N VAL A 242 -12.35 -11.69 -6.27
CA VAL A 242 -13.46 -10.74 -6.15
C VAL A 242 -13.15 -9.45 -6.93
N THR A 243 -12.01 -8.81 -6.66
CA THR A 243 -11.62 -7.56 -7.33
C THR A 243 -11.46 -7.75 -8.84
N HIS A 244 -11.05 -8.94 -9.30
CA HIS A 244 -10.95 -9.26 -10.72
C HIS A 244 -12.23 -9.79 -11.38
N GLN A 245 -13.34 -9.91 -10.63
CA GLN A 245 -14.57 -10.59 -11.08
C GLN A 245 -14.29 -11.97 -11.70
N ALA A 246 -13.46 -12.77 -11.03
CA ALA A 246 -13.00 -14.06 -11.54
C ALA A 246 -13.94 -15.24 -11.21
N PHE A 247 -15.00 -15.01 -10.43
CA PHE A 247 -15.96 -16.04 -10.06
C PHE A 247 -17.03 -16.22 -11.14
N ARG A 248 -17.49 -17.47 -11.32
CA ARG A 248 -18.57 -17.84 -12.25
C ARG A 248 -19.92 -17.74 -11.53
N ILE A 249 -20.48 -16.53 -11.50
CA ILE A 249 -21.73 -16.18 -10.80
C ILE A 249 -22.56 -15.23 -11.69
N GLY A 250 -23.86 -15.13 -11.41
CA GLY A 250 -24.74 -14.12 -12.02
C GLY A 250 -24.64 -14.08 -13.53
N ASP A 251 -24.29 -12.90 -14.06
CA ASP A 251 -24.12 -12.60 -15.48
C ASP A 251 -23.21 -13.57 -16.24
N TYR A 252 -22.25 -14.23 -15.55
CA TYR A 252 -21.44 -15.27 -16.19
C TYR A 252 -22.32 -16.36 -16.82
N TRP A 253 -23.40 -16.76 -16.14
CA TRP A 253 -24.31 -17.80 -16.58
C TRP A 253 -25.36 -17.28 -17.57
N LEU A 254 -25.47 -15.97 -17.79
CA LEU A 254 -26.42 -15.35 -18.71
C LEU A 254 -25.81 -15.00 -20.06
N ARG A 255 -24.56 -15.40 -20.31
CA ARG A 255 -23.86 -15.15 -21.58
C ARG A 255 -24.53 -15.88 -22.74
N ASP A 256 -24.40 -15.29 -23.93
CA ASP A 256 -24.87 -15.89 -25.18
C ASP A 256 -24.29 -17.30 -25.38
N GLY A 257 -25.14 -18.23 -25.80
CA GLY A 257 -24.77 -19.63 -25.99
C GLY A 257 -24.70 -20.49 -24.71
N MET A 258 -25.01 -19.94 -23.53
CA MET A 258 -25.12 -20.75 -22.31
C MET A 258 -26.35 -21.69 -22.38
N PRO A 259 -26.23 -22.99 -22.03
CA PRO A 259 -27.37 -23.89 -21.89
C PRO A 259 -28.39 -23.40 -20.86
N ASP A 260 -29.69 -23.59 -21.12
CA ASP A 260 -30.76 -23.07 -20.27
C ASP A 260 -30.73 -23.65 -18.85
N GLU A 261 -30.35 -24.92 -18.70
CA GLU A 261 -30.12 -25.55 -17.39
C GLU A 261 -29.09 -24.79 -16.55
N LEU A 262 -28.03 -24.27 -17.18
CA LEU A 262 -26.98 -23.53 -16.49
C LEU A 262 -27.36 -22.08 -16.21
N LYS A 263 -28.21 -21.46 -17.03
CA LYS A 263 -28.75 -20.10 -16.78
C LYS A 263 -29.51 -20.03 -15.46
N THR A 264 -30.13 -21.13 -15.02
CA THR A 264 -30.80 -21.20 -13.70
C THR A 264 -29.86 -20.90 -12.52
N ARG A 265 -28.54 -21.00 -12.71
CA ARG A 265 -27.51 -20.68 -11.70
C ARG A 265 -27.19 -19.19 -11.58
N ALA A 266 -27.76 -18.35 -12.44
CA ALA A 266 -27.53 -16.91 -12.41
C ALA A 266 -28.22 -16.25 -11.21
N LYS A 267 -29.38 -16.77 -10.78
CA LYS A 267 -30.22 -16.17 -9.75
C LYS A 267 -30.07 -16.87 -8.40
N CYS A 268 -30.26 -16.10 -7.34
CA CYS A 268 -30.31 -16.60 -5.99
C CYS A 268 -31.63 -17.34 -5.73
N ARG A 269 -31.56 -18.58 -5.23
CA ARG A 269 -32.76 -19.37 -4.88
C ARG A 269 -33.55 -18.85 -3.66
N ILE A 270 -33.02 -17.86 -2.92
CA ILE A 270 -33.64 -17.32 -1.71
C ILE A 270 -34.49 -16.09 -2.03
N CYS A 271 -33.97 -15.15 -2.80
CA CYS A 271 -34.61 -13.85 -3.05
C CYS A 271 -34.70 -13.48 -4.55
N ASP A 272 -34.45 -14.43 -5.45
CA ASP A 272 -34.56 -14.33 -6.93
C ASP A 272 -33.73 -13.23 -7.64
N LYS A 273 -32.87 -12.51 -6.91
CA LYS A 273 -31.93 -11.53 -7.47
C LYS A 273 -30.81 -12.23 -8.26
N ILE A 274 -30.30 -11.57 -9.29
CA ILE A 274 -29.09 -12.03 -10.00
C ILE A 274 -27.92 -12.01 -9.01
N GLU A 275 -27.19 -13.11 -8.91
CA GLU A 275 -26.09 -13.24 -7.96
C GLU A 275 -24.81 -12.59 -8.49
N ASP A 276 -24.52 -11.40 -8.01
CA ASP A 276 -23.17 -10.85 -8.01
C ASP A 276 -22.55 -10.91 -6.60
N MET A 277 -21.34 -10.39 -6.45
CA MET A 277 -20.66 -10.39 -5.15
C MET A 277 -21.24 -9.36 -4.18
N ASP A 278 -21.83 -8.26 -4.67
CA ASP A 278 -22.53 -7.28 -3.83
C ASP A 278 -23.72 -7.95 -3.16
N HIS A 279 -24.55 -8.62 -3.95
CA HIS A 279 -25.65 -9.44 -3.47
C HIS A 279 -25.17 -10.51 -2.49
N ILE A 280 -24.19 -11.33 -2.86
CA ILE A 280 -23.74 -12.46 -2.02
C ILE A 280 -23.18 -11.99 -0.68
N LEU A 281 -22.37 -10.94 -0.66
CA LEU A 281 -21.69 -10.49 0.55
C LEU A 281 -22.56 -9.53 1.37
N LEU A 282 -23.39 -8.70 0.76
CA LEU A 282 -23.96 -7.52 1.44
C LEU A 282 -25.50 -7.53 1.43
N GLU A 283 -26.15 -7.98 0.37
CA GLU A 283 -27.60 -7.76 0.19
C GLU A 283 -28.49 -9.00 0.38
N CYS A 284 -27.92 -10.20 0.23
CA CYS A 284 -28.68 -11.44 0.24
C CYS A 284 -29.40 -11.68 1.57
N GLU A 285 -30.67 -12.06 1.50
CA GLU A 285 -31.53 -12.33 2.66
C GLU A 285 -31.21 -13.66 3.37
N SER A 286 -30.17 -14.37 2.93
CA SER A 286 -29.79 -15.64 3.53
C SER A 286 -29.40 -15.53 5.00
N GLU A 287 -29.77 -16.56 5.76
CA GLU A 287 -29.42 -16.74 7.18
C GLU A 287 -27.91 -16.58 7.40
N GLU A 288 -27.08 -17.26 6.61
CA GLU A 288 -25.63 -17.25 6.79
C GLU A 288 -24.99 -15.87 6.61
N ARG A 289 -25.46 -15.07 5.64
CA ARG A 289 -24.95 -13.71 5.42
C ARG A 289 -25.40 -12.80 6.56
N THR A 290 -26.69 -12.84 6.88
CA THR A 290 -27.31 -11.98 7.89
C THR A 290 -26.70 -12.21 9.27
N LEU A 291 -26.62 -13.46 9.69
CA LEU A 291 -26.05 -13.82 10.99
C LEU A 291 -24.55 -13.57 11.04
N ALA A 292 -23.79 -13.84 9.97
CA ALA A 292 -22.34 -13.59 9.98
C ALA A 292 -22.01 -12.11 10.20
N TRP A 293 -22.71 -11.19 9.53
CA TRP A 293 -22.52 -9.75 9.77
C TRP A 293 -23.04 -9.31 11.12
N LYS A 294 -24.18 -9.83 11.59
CA LYS A 294 -24.70 -9.56 12.94
C LYS A 294 -23.68 -9.97 14.01
N LEU A 295 -23.16 -11.18 13.94
CA LEU A 295 -22.15 -11.69 14.88
C LEU A 295 -20.85 -10.87 14.82
N THR A 296 -20.43 -10.49 13.61
CA THR A 296 -19.23 -9.65 13.42
C THR A 296 -19.43 -8.27 14.05
N ARG A 297 -20.59 -7.65 13.83
CA ARG A 297 -20.96 -6.36 14.42
C ARG A 297 -20.96 -6.45 15.94
N ASN A 298 -21.66 -7.44 16.50
CA ASN A 298 -21.77 -7.62 17.94
C ASN A 298 -20.38 -7.81 18.59
N LEU A 299 -19.56 -8.67 17.99
CA LEU A 299 -18.20 -8.90 18.45
C LEU A 299 -17.36 -7.61 18.36
N TRP A 300 -17.47 -6.84 17.27
CA TRP A 300 -16.78 -5.56 17.13
C TRP A 300 -17.24 -4.53 18.16
N THR A 301 -18.55 -4.33 18.32
CA THR A 301 -19.10 -3.35 19.26
C THR A 301 -18.73 -3.65 20.70
N SER A 302 -18.50 -4.93 21.04
CA SER A 302 -18.01 -5.33 22.37
C SER A 302 -16.62 -4.78 22.71
N THR A 303 -15.87 -4.29 21.72
CA THR A 303 -14.56 -3.66 21.91
C THR A 303 -14.65 -2.17 22.25
N GLY A 304 -15.83 -1.55 22.13
CA GLY A 304 -16.02 -0.10 22.29
C GLY A 304 -15.61 0.74 21.08
N GLU A 305 -15.07 0.11 20.02
CA GLU A 305 -14.63 0.80 18.82
C GLU A 305 -15.80 1.17 17.89
N ARG A 306 -15.64 2.26 17.13
CA ARG A 306 -16.64 2.72 16.16
C ARG A 306 -16.93 1.64 15.11
N TRP A 307 -18.21 1.29 14.94
CA TRP A 307 -18.65 0.43 13.83
C TRP A 307 -18.73 1.24 12.52
N ILE A 308 -18.26 0.64 11.43
CA ILE A 308 -18.42 1.15 10.07
C ILE A 308 -19.34 0.16 9.36
N GLU A 309 -20.46 0.61 8.80
CA GLU A 309 -21.37 -0.30 8.11
C GLU A 309 -20.68 -0.93 6.88
N PRO A 310 -20.68 -2.26 6.73
CA PRO A 310 -20.06 -2.94 5.61
C PRO A 310 -20.70 -2.51 4.29
N ASN A 311 -19.85 -2.06 3.37
CA ASN A 311 -20.16 -1.89 1.96
C ASN A 311 -19.06 -2.57 1.13
N TRP A 312 -19.21 -2.53 -0.19
CA TRP A 312 -18.30 -3.22 -1.10
C TRP A 312 -16.84 -2.86 -0.87
N GLY A 313 -16.50 -1.57 -0.95
CA GLY A 313 -15.12 -1.12 -0.83
C GLY A 313 -14.55 -1.27 0.58
N VAL A 314 -15.37 -1.09 1.62
CA VAL A 314 -14.97 -1.30 3.03
C VAL A 314 -14.65 -2.76 3.33
N VAL A 315 -15.38 -3.72 2.72
CA VAL A 315 -15.13 -5.15 2.92
C VAL A 315 -13.94 -5.61 2.07
N VAL A 316 -13.99 -5.37 0.76
CA VAL A 316 -12.98 -5.85 -0.19
C VAL A 316 -11.64 -5.13 0.02
N GLY A 317 -11.70 -3.84 0.32
CA GLY A 317 -10.57 -2.99 0.68
C GLY A 317 -10.36 -2.86 2.19
N SER A 318 -10.87 -3.79 3.01
CA SER A 318 -10.75 -3.72 4.48
C SER A 318 -9.32 -3.51 5.01
N PRO A 319 -8.23 -4.03 4.39
CA PRO A 319 -6.86 -3.71 4.83
C PRO A 319 -6.46 -2.23 4.68
N CYS A 320 -7.23 -1.46 3.91
CA CYS A 320 -7.04 -0.01 3.72
C CYS A 320 -7.94 0.82 4.66
N VAL A 321 -8.83 0.23 5.44
CA VAL A 321 -9.66 1.00 6.35
C VAL A 321 -8.81 1.45 7.54
N THR A 322 -8.79 2.76 7.81
CA THR A 322 -8.01 3.36 8.89
C THR A 322 -8.88 3.82 10.05
N PHE A 323 -8.38 3.68 11.26
CA PHE A 323 -9.02 4.17 12.49
C PHE A 323 -8.13 5.21 13.16
N ARG A 324 -8.75 6.26 13.71
CA ARG A 324 -8.05 7.35 14.41
C ARG A 324 -8.67 7.59 15.77
N ASN A 325 -7.84 7.87 16.76
CA ASN A 325 -8.31 8.28 18.08
C ASN A 325 -8.77 9.75 18.07
N GLN A 326 -9.24 10.25 19.22
CA GLN A 326 -9.70 11.63 19.38
C GLN A 326 -8.60 12.68 19.11
N GLN A 327 -7.32 12.29 19.22
CA GLN A 327 -6.16 13.14 18.93
C GLN A 327 -5.72 13.03 17.46
N GLY A 328 -6.47 12.31 16.62
CA GLY A 328 -6.16 12.11 15.19
C GLY A 328 -5.07 11.07 14.92
N GLN A 329 -4.54 10.41 15.95
CA GLN A 329 -3.48 9.40 15.81
C GLN A 329 -4.04 8.09 15.29
N ARG A 330 -3.29 7.44 14.40
CA ARG A 330 -3.67 6.18 13.75
C ARG A 330 -3.64 5.00 14.73
N MET A 331 -4.69 4.18 14.72
CA MET A 331 -4.88 3.04 15.63
C MET A 331 -4.61 1.71 14.90
N SER A 332 -3.35 1.40 14.61
CA SER A 332 -2.94 0.25 13.79
C SER A 332 -3.44 -1.11 14.30
N LEU A 333 -3.55 -1.30 15.61
CA LEU A 333 -4.07 -2.55 16.20
C LEU A 333 -5.58 -2.73 15.97
N VAL A 334 -6.33 -1.63 15.96
CA VAL A 334 -7.76 -1.63 15.62
C VAL A 334 -7.96 -1.92 14.14
N GLU A 335 -7.12 -1.33 13.28
CA GLU A 335 -7.12 -1.62 11.83
C GLU A 335 -6.80 -3.08 11.52
N ALA A 336 -5.83 -3.67 12.24
CA ALA A 336 -5.49 -5.07 12.11
C ALA A 336 -6.67 -5.98 12.51
N ARG A 337 -7.35 -5.67 13.62
CA ARG A 337 -8.56 -6.36 14.06
C ARG A 337 -9.69 -6.25 13.03
N TRP A 338 -9.91 -5.05 12.52
CA TRP A 338 -10.91 -4.77 11.47
C TRP A 338 -10.65 -5.63 10.24
N THR A 339 -9.40 -5.60 9.75
CA THR A 339 -8.97 -6.37 8.59
C THR A 339 -9.26 -7.85 8.76
N ILE A 340 -8.89 -8.43 9.92
CA ILE A 340 -9.12 -9.85 10.18
C ILE A 340 -10.62 -10.17 10.16
N LEU A 341 -11.43 -9.44 10.92
CA LEU A 341 -12.86 -9.73 11.03
C LEU A 341 -13.59 -9.55 9.69
N MET A 342 -13.31 -8.48 8.94
CA MET A 342 -13.95 -8.25 7.64
C MET A 342 -13.58 -9.31 6.62
N THR A 343 -12.29 -9.65 6.51
CA THR A 343 -11.84 -10.62 5.51
C THR A 343 -12.29 -12.04 5.83
N GLU A 344 -12.19 -12.48 7.10
CA GLU A 344 -12.64 -13.82 7.52
C GLU A 344 -14.16 -13.96 7.40
N THR A 345 -14.94 -12.93 7.76
CA THR A 345 -16.41 -12.96 7.62
C THR A 345 -16.84 -12.98 6.15
N ALA A 346 -16.25 -12.14 5.28
CA ALA A 346 -16.59 -12.14 3.87
C ALA A 346 -16.28 -13.50 3.20
N TYR A 347 -15.12 -14.09 3.52
CA TYR A 347 -14.76 -15.40 3.02
C TYR A 347 -15.63 -16.52 3.61
N PHE A 348 -16.03 -16.42 4.88
CA PHE A 348 -17.00 -17.31 5.50
C PHE A 348 -18.34 -17.30 4.74
N ILE A 349 -18.90 -16.12 4.48
CA ILE A 349 -20.16 -15.96 3.73
C ILE A 349 -20.04 -16.61 2.35
N TRP A 350 -18.94 -16.35 1.63
CA TRP A 350 -18.68 -16.97 0.33
C TRP A 350 -18.64 -18.50 0.40
N LYS A 351 -17.96 -19.08 1.41
CA LYS A 351 -17.89 -20.54 1.60
C LYS A 351 -19.26 -21.13 1.90
N MET A 352 -20.02 -20.52 2.82
CA MET A 352 -21.37 -20.97 3.16
C MET A 352 -22.29 -20.90 1.95
N ARG A 353 -22.25 -19.81 1.19
CA ARG A 353 -23.01 -19.69 -0.07
C ARG A 353 -22.62 -20.77 -1.09
N CYS A 354 -21.32 -21.05 -1.26
CA CYS A 354 -20.87 -22.11 -2.16
C CYS A 354 -21.40 -23.48 -1.74
N GLU A 355 -21.31 -23.81 -0.45
CA GLU A 355 -21.85 -25.06 0.08
C GLU A 355 -23.37 -25.15 -0.12
N ARG A 356 -24.11 -24.09 0.21
CA ARG A 356 -25.55 -23.99 0.00
C ARG A 356 -25.93 -24.27 -1.46
N VAL A 357 -25.33 -23.54 -2.39
CA VAL A 357 -25.73 -23.58 -3.80
C VAL A 357 -25.25 -24.86 -4.49
N ILE A 358 -24.05 -25.36 -4.17
CA ILE A 358 -23.41 -26.45 -4.91
C ILE A 358 -23.69 -27.81 -4.27
N LYS A 359 -23.66 -27.90 -2.93
CA LYS A 359 -23.79 -29.18 -2.22
C LYS A 359 -25.18 -29.43 -1.69
N LEU A 360 -25.87 -28.38 -1.25
CA LEU A 360 -27.19 -28.48 -0.61
C LEU A 360 -28.33 -28.03 -1.52
N GLU A 361 -28.05 -27.76 -2.79
CA GLU A 361 -29.04 -27.37 -3.81
C GLU A 361 -29.96 -26.22 -3.36
N GLY A 362 -29.43 -25.25 -2.61
CA GLY A 362 -30.17 -24.09 -2.13
C GLY A 362 -30.87 -24.27 -0.78
N ALA A 363 -30.75 -25.43 -0.12
CA ALA A 363 -31.34 -25.64 1.20
C ALA A 363 -30.78 -24.66 2.23
N ARG A 364 -31.66 -24.13 3.10
CA ARG A 364 -31.29 -23.14 4.11
C ARG A 364 -30.52 -23.80 5.26
N PHE A 365 -29.51 -23.10 5.78
CA PHE A 365 -28.83 -23.52 7.01
C PHE A 365 -29.68 -23.18 8.24
N ALA A 366 -29.53 -23.98 9.29
CA ALA A 366 -30.07 -23.63 10.60
C ALA A 366 -29.25 -22.51 11.26
N GLU A 367 -29.90 -21.56 11.92
CA GLU A 367 -29.25 -20.42 12.60
C GLU A 367 -28.10 -20.87 13.53
N GLN A 368 -28.34 -21.91 14.34
CA GLN A 368 -27.34 -22.43 15.29
C GLN A 368 -26.12 -23.05 14.60
N GLU A 369 -26.31 -23.64 13.42
CA GLU A 369 -25.23 -24.16 12.61
C GLU A 369 -24.34 -23.02 12.10
N VAL A 370 -24.95 -21.96 11.55
CA VAL A 370 -24.23 -20.77 11.08
C VAL A 370 -23.41 -20.16 12.22
N LYS A 371 -24.05 -19.91 13.38
CA LYS A 371 -23.37 -19.34 14.56
C LYS A 371 -22.15 -20.16 14.97
N ARG A 372 -22.28 -21.49 15.03
CA ARG A 372 -21.19 -22.40 15.41
C ARG A 372 -20.05 -22.38 14.40
N ARG A 373 -20.37 -22.44 13.10
CA ARG A 373 -19.37 -22.45 12.01
C ARG A 373 -18.63 -21.10 11.91
N TRP A 374 -19.33 -19.98 12.09
CA TRP A 374 -18.71 -18.65 12.13
C TRP A 374 -17.76 -18.52 13.32
N ARG A 375 -18.20 -18.89 14.53
CA ARG A 375 -17.35 -18.91 15.73
C ARG A 375 -16.12 -19.79 15.55
N SER A 376 -16.29 -20.98 14.96
CA SER A 376 -15.20 -21.89 14.64
C SER A 376 -14.18 -21.25 13.68
N THR A 377 -14.65 -20.46 12.71
CA THR A 377 -13.79 -19.72 11.76
C THR A 377 -12.93 -18.69 12.48
N ILE A 378 -13.53 -17.81 13.29
CA ILE A 378 -12.78 -16.77 14.01
C ILE A 378 -11.84 -17.38 15.07
N ASN A 379 -12.28 -18.40 15.80
CA ASN A 379 -11.43 -19.13 16.74
C ASN A 379 -10.30 -19.90 16.04
N GLY A 380 -10.54 -20.40 14.83
CA GLY A 380 -9.52 -21.00 13.98
C GLY A 380 -8.44 -19.99 13.61
N ARG A 381 -8.85 -18.77 13.24
CA ARG A 381 -7.92 -17.68 12.94
C ARG A 381 -7.08 -17.27 14.14
N LEU A 382 -7.69 -17.08 15.32
CA LEU A 382 -6.96 -16.80 16.56
C LEU A 382 -5.91 -17.88 16.87
N ARG A 383 -6.29 -19.16 16.78
CA ARG A 383 -5.37 -20.28 17.02
C ARG A 383 -4.20 -20.28 16.03
N MET A 384 -4.46 -19.97 14.76
CA MET A 384 -3.42 -19.85 13.74
C MET A 384 -2.43 -18.73 14.09
N ASP A 385 -2.92 -17.54 14.43
CA ASP A 385 -2.06 -16.42 14.81
C ASP A 385 -1.20 -16.78 16.05
N ARG A 386 -1.80 -17.40 17.09
CA ARG A 386 -1.07 -17.87 18.29
C ARG A 386 0.01 -18.89 17.96
N TRP A 387 -0.31 -19.86 17.10
CA TRP A 387 0.63 -20.91 16.70
C TRP A 387 1.81 -20.37 15.90
N VAL A 388 1.55 -19.45 14.97
CA VAL A 388 2.61 -18.80 14.17
C VAL A 388 3.49 -17.91 15.05
N THR A 389 2.92 -17.21 16.03
CA THR A 389 3.66 -16.40 17.00
C THR A 389 4.52 -17.24 17.95
N SER A 390 4.08 -18.44 18.35
CA SER A 390 4.80 -19.28 19.31
C SER A 390 5.95 -20.11 18.72
N ARG A 391 5.83 -20.61 17.47
CA ARG A 391 6.80 -21.57 16.91
C ARG A 391 7.92 -20.97 16.06
N LYS A 392 7.60 -20.04 15.16
CA LYS A 392 8.58 -19.45 14.22
C LYS A 392 8.19 -18.01 13.91
N GLN A 393 8.92 -17.05 14.47
CA GLN A 393 8.81 -15.66 14.06
C GLN A 393 9.37 -15.50 12.65
N THR A 394 8.47 -15.28 11.70
CA THR A 394 8.80 -14.85 10.34
C THR A 394 8.38 -13.38 10.20
N LYS A 395 8.77 -12.72 9.11
CA LYS A 395 8.26 -11.37 8.78
C LYS A 395 6.72 -11.30 8.66
N ARG A 396 6.03 -12.45 8.55
CA ARG A 396 4.58 -12.56 8.47
C ARG A 396 3.92 -12.95 9.80
N SER A 397 4.69 -13.23 10.84
CA SER A 397 4.17 -13.56 12.17
C SER A 397 3.78 -12.28 12.91
N LEU A 398 2.74 -12.36 13.76
CA LEU A 398 2.45 -11.29 14.72
C LEU A 398 3.46 -11.38 15.87
N SER A 399 3.94 -10.23 16.34
CA SER A 399 4.63 -10.20 17.63
C SER A 399 3.65 -10.53 18.76
N PRO A 400 4.11 -11.02 19.93
CA PRO A 400 3.23 -11.28 21.07
C PRO A 400 2.40 -10.05 21.48
N SER A 401 2.99 -8.86 21.47
CA SER A 401 2.30 -7.60 21.79
C SER A 401 1.24 -7.24 20.74
N GLU A 402 1.55 -7.44 19.45
CA GLU A 402 0.57 -7.23 18.38
C GLU A 402 -0.60 -8.22 18.49
N LEU A 403 -0.30 -9.50 18.75
CA LEU A 403 -1.32 -10.54 18.92
C LEU A 403 -2.25 -10.19 20.08
N GLU A 404 -1.68 -9.79 21.22
CA GLU A 404 -2.45 -9.38 22.38
C GLU A 404 -3.34 -8.17 22.06
N GLY A 405 -2.78 -7.12 21.46
CA GLY A 405 -3.53 -5.90 21.13
C GLY A 405 -4.66 -6.13 20.11
N VAL A 406 -4.48 -7.06 19.17
CA VAL A 406 -5.51 -7.42 18.20
C VAL A 406 -6.62 -8.23 18.84
N TRP A 407 -6.27 -9.30 19.56
CA TRP A 407 -7.22 -10.34 19.96
C TRP A 407 -7.79 -10.18 21.37
N LYS A 408 -7.04 -9.64 22.34
CA LYS A 408 -7.51 -9.54 23.74
C LYS A 408 -8.86 -8.83 23.86
N PRO A 409 -9.15 -7.73 23.13
CA PRO A 409 -10.46 -7.07 23.24
C PRO A 409 -11.64 -7.88 22.70
N LEU A 410 -11.39 -8.95 21.92
CA LEU A 410 -12.40 -9.84 21.37
C LEU A 410 -12.73 -11.04 22.27
N LEU A 411 -11.92 -11.30 23.29
CA LEU A 411 -12.02 -12.48 24.16
C LEU A 411 -12.98 -12.25 25.33
N ALA A 412 -13.78 -13.27 25.66
CA ALA A 412 -14.48 -13.29 26.94
C ALA A 412 -13.45 -13.50 28.06
N SER A 413 -13.71 -12.92 29.23
CA SER A 413 -12.82 -13.04 30.40
C SER A 413 -11.35 -12.71 30.08
N ALA A 414 -11.12 -11.66 29.29
CA ALA A 414 -9.78 -11.24 28.88
C ALA A 414 -8.83 -10.95 30.08
N ASP A 415 -9.40 -10.62 31.24
CA ASP A 415 -8.70 -10.36 32.49
C ASP A 415 -8.25 -11.65 33.21
N GLU A 416 -8.78 -12.81 32.83
CA GLU A 416 -8.46 -14.14 33.38
C GLU A 416 -7.43 -14.89 32.53
N LEU A 417 -6.90 -14.27 31.47
CA LEU A 417 -5.93 -14.90 30.57
C LEU A 417 -4.56 -15.07 31.27
N PRO A 418 -3.91 -16.25 31.17
CA PRO A 418 -2.54 -16.45 31.64
C PRO A 418 -1.56 -15.43 31.05
N MET A 419 -0.54 -15.04 31.82
CA MET A 419 0.44 -14.02 31.40
C MET A 419 1.16 -14.38 30.08
N ASP A 420 1.26 -15.66 29.73
CA ASP A 420 1.92 -16.20 28.53
C ASP A 420 0.95 -16.72 27.46
N TRP A 421 -0.35 -16.36 27.53
CA TRP A 421 -1.39 -16.92 26.67
C TRP A 421 -1.14 -16.75 25.15
N THR A 422 -0.37 -15.73 24.79
CA THR A 422 0.02 -15.45 23.40
C THR A 422 1.00 -16.49 22.83
N ARG A 423 1.71 -17.21 23.70
CA ARG A 423 2.71 -18.23 23.32
C ARG A 423 2.28 -19.65 23.69
N ASN A 424 1.57 -19.81 24.80
CA ASN A 424 1.14 -21.10 25.30
C ASN A 424 -0.13 -21.57 24.58
N VAL A 425 0.00 -22.44 23.56
CA VAL A 425 -1.10 -22.83 22.64
C VAL A 425 -2.15 -23.77 23.27
N GLY A 426 -2.26 -23.81 24.61
CA GLY A 426 -3.31 -24.53 25.34
C GLY A 426 -4.72 -24.01 25.06
N VAL A 427 -5.71 -24.71 25.63
CA VAL A 427 -7.15 -24.38 25.53
C VAL A 427 -7.41 -23.06 26.25
N LEU A 428 -7.95 -22.07 25.56
CA LEU A 428 -8.33 -20.79 26.15
C LEU A 428 -9.72 -20.33 25.70
N VAL A 429 -10.33 -19.56 26.59
CA VAL A 429 -11.74 -19.20 26.75
C VAL A 429 -12.37 -18.65 25.46
N GLY A 430 -13.68 -18.90 25.29
CA GLY A 430 -14.45 -18.47 24.14
C GLY A 430 -14.45 -16.95 23.91
N MET A 431 -14.83 -16.52 22.71
CA MET A 431 -15.05 -15.10 22.40
C MET A 431 -16.23 -14.52 23.20
N ARG A 432 -16.27 -13.20 23.39
CA ARG A 432 -17.40 -12.52 24.06
C ARG A 432 -18.73 -12.92 23.43
N HIS A 433 -19.71 -13.21 24.28
CA HIS A 433 -21.07 -13.60 23.88
C HIS A 433 -22.00 -12.38 23.92
N ASP A 434 -23.04 -12.42 23.08
CA ASP A 434 -24.23 -11.61 23.28
C ASP A 434 -24.92 -12.09 24.58
N ALA A 435 -25.36 -11.15 25.40
CA ALA A 435 -26.37 -11.40 26.43
C ALA A 435 -27.72 -11.73 25.78
#